data_AF-A0A5C8HMQ4-F1
#
_entry.id   AF-A0A5C8HMQ4-F1
#
_cell.length_a   1.000
_cell.length_b   1.000
_cell.length_c   1.000
_cell.angle_alpha   90.00
_cell.angle_beta   90.00
_cell.angle_gamma   90.00
#
_symmetry.space_group_name_H-M   'P 1'
#
loop_
_entity.id
_entity.type
_entity.pdbx_description
1 polymer ?
#
loop_
_entity_poly.entity_id
_entity_poly.type
_entity_poly.pdbx_seq_one_letter_code
_entity_poly.pdbx_strand_id
1 'polypeptide(L)'
;MSSYTIDSTAELVEHVSLSQIRVYETGSRAKSYDDLEASAVNFNLGYAERTEGRELEDRFRFVVETPSTDYLFELGAIYTLDLDAEIPQDVRIDFAERVGFMALFPYLREYLTSSAARLNRPGPLLDFVRPGDMKITESSPEADDADPASSV
;
A
#
# COMPACT_ATOMS: atom_id res chain seq x y z
N MET A 1 -27.22 -21.52 -8.39
CA MET A 1 -25.93 -22.15 -8.00
C MET A 1 -25.41 -21.30 -6.85
N SER A 2 -25.13 -21.88 -5.68
CA SER A 2 -24.48 -21.13 -4.60
C SER A 2 -23.08 -20.76 -5.07
N SER A 3 -22.78 -19.46 -5.04
CA SER A 3 -21.41 -18.96 -5.07
C SER A 3 -20.72 -19.44 -3.78
N TYR A 4 -19.49 -19.94 -3.87
CA TYR A 4 -18.69 -20.26 -2.69
C TYR A 4 -18.18 -18.94 -2.09
N THR A 5 -18.24 -18.77 -0.78
CA THR A 5 -17.82 -17.54 -0.11
C THR A 5 -16.70 -17.88 0.86
N ILE A 6 -15.61 -17.11 0.83
CA ILE A 6 -14.48 -17.21 1.76
C ILE A 6 -14.68 -16.17 2.86
N ASP A 7 -15.00 -16.62 4.07
CA ASP A 7 -15.45 -15.74 5.16
C ASP A 7 -14.33 -15.36 6.14
N SER A 8 -13.08 -15.77 5.86
CA SER A 8 -11.95 -15.44 6.73
C SER A 8 -10.62 -15.32 5.99
N THR A 9 -9.72 -14.50 6.53
CA THR A 9 -8.34 -14.37 6.04
C THR A 9 -7.57 -15.68 6.09
N ALA A 10 -7.82 -16.51 7.12
CA ALA A 10 -7.16 -17.81 7.26
C ALA A 10 -7.52 -18.75 6.11
N GLU A 11 -8.82 -18.82 5.78
CA GLU A 11 -9.30 -19.60 4.64
C GLU A 11 -8.82 -19.01 3.30
N LEU A 12 -8.82 -17.68 3.16
CA LEU A 12 -8.30 -17.04 1.95
C LEU A 12 -6.83 -17.43 1.69
N VAL A 13 -5.99 -17.46 2.74
CA VAL A 13 -4.58 -17.88 2.65
C VAL A 13 -4.42 -19.32 2.13
N GLU A 14 -5.38 -20.21 2.41
CA GLU A 14 -5.34 -21.61 1.93
C GLU A 14 -5.62 -21.73 0.43
N HIS A 15 -6.37 -20.79 -0.14
CA HIS A 15 -6.85 -20.81 -1.53
C HIS A 15 -6.11 -19.85 -2.47
N VAL A 16 -5.17 -19.07 -1.93
CA VAL A 16 -4.52 -17.99 -2.67
C VAL A 16 -3.02 -18.27 -2.84
N SER A 17 -2.50 -17.94 -4.01
CA SER A 17 -1.06 -17.96 -4.29
C SER A 17 -0.59 -16.60 -4.78
N LEU A 18 0.53 -16.10 -4.23
CA LEU A 18 1.16 -14.89 -4.73
C LEU A 18 1.76 -15.18 -6.11
N SER A 19 1.24 -14.54 -7.15
CA SER A 19 1.65 -14.78 -8.54
C SER A 19 2.65 -13.72 -9.02
N GLN A 20 2.50 -12.48 -8.58
CA GLN A 20 3.34 -11.37 -9.02
C GLN A 20 3.45 -10.26 -7.96
N ILE A 21 4.64 -9.67 -7.85
CA ILE A 21 4.83 -8.34 -7.27
C ILE A 21 5.03 -7.37 -8.43
N ARG A 22 4.24 -6.29 -8.46
CA ARG A 22 4.29 -5.29 -9.53
C ARG A 22 4.65 -3.94 -8.94
N VAL A 23 5.64 -3.28 -9.51
CA VAL A 23 5.96 -1.88 -9.22
C VAL A 23 5.26 -1.01 -10.24
N TYR A 24 4.46 -0.06 -9.78
CA TYR A 24 3.71 0.87 -10.62
C TYR A 24 4.42 2.21 -10.75
N GLU A 25 4.91 2.75 -9.63
CA GLU A 25 5.58 4.04 -9.60
C GLU A 25 6.68 4.06 -8.55
N THR A 26 7.80 4.69 -8.89
CA THR A 26 8.89 4.97 -7.96
C THR A 26 9.37 6.39 -8.17
N GLY A 27 9.51 7.16 -7.10
CA GLY A 27 10.10 8.50 -7.12
C GLY A 27 10.89 8.78 -5.85
N SER A 28 12.05 9.41 -5.97
CA SER A 28 12.83 9.86 -4.81
C SER A 28 13.46 11.20 -5.12
N ARG A 29 13.36 12.16 -4.21
CA ARG A 29 13.87 13.51 -4.40
C ARG A 29 14.57 13.98 -3.14
N ALA A 30 15.85 14.33 -3.25
CA ALA A 30 16.58 14.97 -2.17
C ALA A 30 16.05 16.40 -1.94
N LYS A 31 15.88 16.78 -0.67
CA LYS A 31 15.56 18.15 -0.23
C LYS A 31 16.82 19.01 -0.12
N SER A 32 16.65 20.32 -0.06
CA SER A 32 17.77 21.22 0.22
C SER A 32 18.37 20.91 1.59
N TYR A 33 19.67 21.15 1.76
CA TYR A 33 20.30 21.08 3.07
C TYR A 33 19.80 22.19 4.01
N ASP A 34 19.28 23.29 3.44
CA ASP A 34 18.75 24.42 4.20
C ASP A 34 17.36 24.13 4.80
N ASP A 35 16.67 23.10 4.30
CA ASP A 35 15.34 22.65 4.78
C ASP A 35 15.45 21.57 5.88
N LEU A 36 16.66 21.26 6.36
CA LEU A 36 16.94 20.21 7.35
C LEU A 36 16.56 20.60 8.79
N GLU A 37 15.53 21.44 8.97
CA GLU A 37 14.89 21.54 10.28
C GLU A 37 14.37 20.17 10.70
N ALA A 38 14.24 19.95 12.02
CA ALA A 38 13.80 18.68 12.60
C ALA A 38 12.32 18.39 12.28
N SER A 39 12.03 18.11 11.01
CA SER A 39 10.74 17.60 10.59
C SER A 39 10.64 16.12 10.97
N ALA A 40 9.51 15.73 11.53
CA ALA A 40 9.21 14.33 11.78
C ALA A 40 9.17 13.58 10.44
N VAL A 41 9.46 12.27 10.48
CA VAL A 41 9.18 11.40 9.34
C VAL A 41 7.67 11.32 9.21
N ASN A 42 7.14 11.69 8.04
CA ASN A 42 5.72 11.58 7.72
C ASN A 42 5.52 10.41 6.76
N PHE A 43 4.57 9.54 7.08
CA PHE A 43 4.31 8.32 6.32
C PHE A 43 2.83 8.28 5.97
N ASN A 44 2.52 8.46 4.69
CA ASN A 44 1.17 8.38 4.17
C ASN A 44 1.03 7.12 3.31
N LEU A 45 -0.08 6.41 3.52
CA LEU A 45 -0.37 5.13 2.92
C LEU A 45 -1.74 5.16 2.23
N GLY A 46 -1.72 5.11 0.91
CA GLY A 46 -2.90 4.83 0.10
C GLY A 46 -3.05 3.33 -0.12
N TYR A 47 -4.29 2.85 -0.08
CA TYR A 47 -4.64 1.48 -0.39
C TYR A 47 -5.75 1.43 -1.44
N ALA A 48 -5.64 0.49 -2.37
CA ALA A 48 -6.69 0.10 -3.28
C ALA A 48 -6.64 -1.41 -3.48
N GLU A 49 -7.81 -2.02 -3.69
CA GLU A 49 -7.92 -3.43 -4.03
C GLU A 49 -8.69 -3.65 -5.32
N ARG A 50 -8.40 -4.78 -5.97
CA ARG A 50 -9.14 -5.25 -7.12
C ARG A 50 -9.34 -6.76 -7.00
N THR A 51 -10.54 -7.20 -7.36
CA THR A 51 -10.89 -8.62 -7.51
C THR A 51 -11.51 -8.79 -8.89
N GLU A 52 -10.88 -9.60 -9.74
CA GLU A 52 -11.34 -9.85 -11.11
C GLU A 52 -11.26 -11.35 -11.43
N GLY A 53 -12.41 -12.01 -11.41
CA GLY A 53 -12.47 -13.47 -11.51
C GLY A 53 -11.67 -14.13 -10.39
N ARG A 54 -10.54 -14.74 -10.75
CA ARG A 54 -9.65 -15.44 -9.82
C ARG A 54 -8.38 -14.64 -9.48
N GLU A 55 -8.26 -13.41 -9.97
CA GLU A 55 -7.14 -12.52 -9.66
C GLU A 55 -7.54 -11.57 -8.53
N LEU A 56 -6.68 -11.49 -7.51
CA LEU A 56 -6.78 -10.50 -6.44
C LEU A 56 -5.57 -9.58 -6.51
N GLU A 57 -5.75 -8.31 -6.23
CA GLU A 57 -4.68 -7.33 -6.13
C GLU A 57 -4.85 -6.48 -4.89
N ASP A 58 -3.78 -6.41 -4.09
CA ASP A 58 -3.62 -5.44 -3.00
C ASP A 58 -2.59 -4.41 -3.45
N ARG A 59 -3.02 -3.18 -3.71
CA ARG A 59 -2.17 -2.09 -4.22
C ARG A 59 -1.97 -1.04 -3.14
N PHE A 60 -0.70 -0.74 -2.86
CA PHE A 60 -0.31 0.23 -1.86
C PHE A 60 0.53 1.34 -2.47
N ARG A 61 0.20 2.58 -2.10
CA ARG A 61 0.95 3.79 -2.44
C ARG A 61 1.54 4.37 -1.18
N PHE A 62 2.87 4.38 -1.12
CA PHE A 62 3.64 4.93 -0.02
C PHE A 62 4.18 6.30 -0.40
N VAL A 63 3.85 7.31 0.40
CA VAL A 63 4.49 8.63 0.36
C VAL A 63 5.21 8.83 1.68
N VAL A 64 6.54 8.87 1.63
CA VAL A 64 7.40 9.01 2.82
C VAL A 64 8.15 10.32 2.72
N GLU A 65 7.90 11.21 3.66
CA GLU A 65 8.58 12.49 3.76
C GLU A 65 9.54 12.44 4.94
N THR A 66 10.82 12.68 4.67
CA THR A 66 11.84 12.83 5.71
C THR A 66 12.39 14.26 5.65
N PRO A 67 13.18 14.70 6.64
CA PRO A 67 13.88 15.99 6.56
C PRO A 67 14.73 16.16 5.30
N SER A 68 15.32 15.07 4.79
CA SER A 68 16.33 15.16 3.74
C SER A 68 15.87 14.66 2.36
N THR A 69 14.77 13.90 2.31
CA THR A 69 14.34 13.19 1.10
C THR A 69 12.83 12.94 1.12
N ASP A 70 12.18 13.15 -0.03
CA ASP A 70 10.84 12.66 -0.32
C ASP A 70 10.91 11.36 -1.10
N TYR A 71 10.06 10.40 -0.74
CA TYR A 71 9.92 9.12 -1.42
C TYR A 71 8.47 8.91 -1.83
N LEU A 72 8.31 8.36 -3.03
CA LEU A 72 7.07 7.83 -3.57
C LEU A 72 7.35 6.41 -4.02
N PHE A 73 6.53 5.46 -3.58
CA PHE A 73 6.63 4.09 -4.02
C PHE A 73 5.26 3.44 -4.09
N GLU A 74 4.93 2.88 -5.25
CA GLU A 74 3.64 2.25 -5.48
C GLU A 74 3.82 0.85 -6.03
N LEU A 75 3.19 -0.11 -5.36
CA LEU A 75 3.37 -1.53 -5.63
C LEU A 75 2.09 -2.31 -5.36
N GLY A 76 1.87 -3.34 -6.17
CA GLY A 76 0.78 -4.29 -6.05
C GLY A 76 1.30 -5.70 -5.75
N ALA A 77 0.67 -6.35 -4.78
CA ALA A 77 0.74 -7.80 -4.62
C ALA A 77 -0.42 -8.41 -5.37
N ILE A 78 -0.13 -9.22 -6.39
CA ILE A 78 -1.12 -9.86 -7.24
C ILE A 78 -1.13 -11.33 -6.90
N TYR A 79 -2.33 -11.85 -6.72
CA TYR A 79 -2.58 -13.19 -6.30
C TYR A 79 -3.54 -13.91 -7.24
N THR A 80 -3.49 -15.24 -7.22
CA THR A 80 -4.40 -16.10 -7.97
C THR A 80 -5.10 -17.08 -7.02
N LEU A 81 -6.43 -17.12 -7.10
CA LEU A 81 -7.28 -18.08 -6.41
C LEU A 81 -7.30 -19.44 -7.10
N ASP A 82 -7.31 -20.51 -6.32
CA ASP A 82 -7.43 -21.89 -6.80
C ASP A 82 -8.88 -22.34 -7.08
N LEU A 83 -9.86 -21.52 -6.69
CA LEU A 83 -11.30 -21.70 -6.95
C LEU A 83 -12.00 -20.36 -7.24
N ASP A 84 -13.21 -20.43 -7.81
CA ASP A 84 -14.08 -19.26 -7.96
C ASP A 84 -14.82 -19.01 -6.63
N ALA A 85 -14.57 -17.86 -6.01
CA ALA A 85 -15.20 -17.46 -4.75
C ALA A 85 -15.57 -15.99 -4.72
N GLU A 86 -16.62 -15.69 -3.97
CA GLU A 86 -16.86 -14.36 -3.43
C GLU A 86 -16.04 -14.16 -2.15
N ILE A 87 -15.42 -12.99 -2.02
CA ILE A 87 -14.65 -12.62 -0.83
C ILE A 87 -15.24 -11.33 -0.29
N PRO A 88 -15.78 -11.33 0.95
CA PRO A 88 -16.25 -10.13 1.62
C PRO A 88 -15.15 -9.06 1.73
N GLN A 89 -15.54 -7.79 1.67
CA GLN A 89 -14.61 -6.66 1.70
C GLN A 89 -13.80 -6.59 3.00
N ASP A 90 -14.40 -6.93 4.14
CA ASP A 90 -13.72 -6.99 5.43
C ASP A 90 -12.63 -8.07 5.47
N VAL A 91 -12.86 -9.21 4.81
CA VAL A 91 -11.86 -10.26 4.62
C VAL A 91 -10.73 -9.77 3.69
N ARG A 92 -11.04 -9.03 2.63
CA ARG A 92 -10.02 -8.44 1.74
C ARG A 92 -9.15 -7.43 2.47
N ILE A 93 -9.73 -6.54 3.27
CA ILE A 93 -8.99 -5.57 4.07
C ILE A 93 -8.11 -6.26 5.11
N ASP A 94 -8.64 -7.22 5.89
CA ASP A 94 -7.83 -7.94 6.89
C ASP A 94 -6.71 -8.76 6.22
N PHE A 95 -6.97 -9.34 5.04
CA PHE A 95 -5.95 -9.98 4.23
C PHE A 95 -4.87 -9.01 3.77
N ALA A 96 -5.24 -7.83 3.28
CA ALA A 96 -4.28 -6.82 2.86
C ALA A 96 -3.42 -6.29 4.03
N GLU A 97 -4.00 -6.08 5.21
CA GLU A 97 -3.26 -5.65 6.42
C GLU A 97 -2.26 -6.69 6.92
N ARG A 98 -2.59 -7.99 6.81
CA ARG A 98 -1.79 -9.08 7.40
C ARG A 98 -0.86 -9.77 6.40
N VAL A 99 -1.28 -9.87 5.15
CA VAL A 99 -0.61 -10.64 4.09
C VAL A 99 -0.14 -9.70 2.99
N GLY A 100 -1.05 -8.89 2.42
CA GLY A 100 -0.76 -7.93 1.35
C GLY A 100 0.43 -7.03 1.64
N PHE A 101 0.35 -6.27 2.73
CA PHE A 101 1.42 -5.39 3.16
C PHE A 101 2.71 -6.15 3.46
N MET A 102 2.62 -7.29 4.14
CA MET A 102 3.79 -8.07 4.52
C MET A 102 4.53 -8.68 3.31
N ALA A 103 3.81 -9.03 2.24
CA ALA A 103 4.40 -9.47 0.98
C ALA A 103 5.20 -8.34 0.30
N LEU A 104 4.77 -7.09 0.48
CA LEU A 104 5.34 -5.91 -0.17
C LEU A 104 6.41 -5.21 0.69
N PHE A 105 6.38 -5.39 2.00
CA PHE A 105 7.26 -4.71 2.95
C PHE A 105 8.77 -4.87 2.63
N PRO A 106 9.30 -6.05 2.23
CA PRO A 106 10.70 -6.17 1.85
C PRO A 106 11.10 -5.27 0.68
N TYR A 107 10.20 -5.08 -0.29
CA TYR A 107 10.43 -4.25 -1.48
C TYR A 107 10.42 -2.76 -1.11
N LEU A 108 9.49 -2.34 -0.25
CA LEU A 108 9.48 -0.98 0.29
C LEU A 108 10.79 -0.67 1.04
N ARG A 109 11.22 -1.58 1.90
CA ARG A 109 12.46 -1.41 2.68
C ARG A 109 13.71 -1.32 1.79
N GLU A 110 13.79 -2.17 0.77
CA GLU A 110 14.86 -2.11 -0.23
C GLU A 110 14.84 -0.77 -0.96
N TYR A 111 13.68 -0.36 -1.47
CA TYR A 111 13.53 0.87 -2.24
C TYR A 111 13.97 2.11 -1.47
N LEU A 112 13.55 2.25 -0.21
CA LEU A 112 13.93 3.37 0.64
C LEU A 112 15.44 3.40 0.88
N THR A 113 16.03 2.23 1.19
CA THR A 113 17.46 2.10 1.46
C THR A 113 18.29 2.42 0.21
N SER A 114 17.92 1.86 -0.93
CA SER A 114 18.67 2.03 -2.18
C SER A 114 18.52 3.44 -2.74
N SER A 115 17.35 4.07 -2.59
CA SER A 115 17.10 5.44 -3.02
C SER A 115 17.86 6.45 -2.16
N ALA A 116 17.87 6.27 -0.84
CA ALA A 116 18.66 7.11 0.06
C ALA A 116 20.15 7.06 -0.28
N ALA A 117 20.69 5.86 -0.52
CA ALA A 117 22.07 5.67 -0.93
C ALA A 117 22.38 6.37 -2.27
N ARG A 118 21.51 6.23 -3.27
CA ARG A 118 21.66 6.91 -4.58
C ARG A 118 21.65 8.44 -4.47
N LEU A 119 20.89 8.98 -3.52
CA LEU A 119 20.81 10.41 -3.27
C LEU A 119 21.90 10.94 -2.32
N ASN A 120 22.77 10.06 -1.82
CA ASN A 120 23.76 10.36 -0.78
C ASN A 120 23.11 11.03 0.45
N ARG A 121 21.98 10.46 0.90
CA ARG A 121 21.21 10.92 2.06
C ARG A 121 21.07 9.80 3.10
N PRO A 122 20.86 10.14 4.39
CA PRO A 122 20.47 9.13 5.37
C PRO A 122 19.10 8.56 5.00
N GLY A 123 19.00 7.23 4.92
CA GLY A 123 17.74 6.56 4.64
C GLY A 123 16.87 6.46 5.90
N PRO A 124 15.54 6.54 5.78
CA PRO A 124 14.67 6.23 6.89
C PRO A 124 14.84 4.74 7.24
N LEU A 125 15.14 4.46 8.51
CA LEU A 125 15.04 3.10 9.04
C LEU A 125 13.56 2.84 9.29
N LEU A 126 12.96 1.96 8.50
CA LEU A 126 11.67 1.39 8.87
C LEU A 126 11.89 0.43 10.04
N ASP A 127 11.21 0.69 11.14
CA ASP A 127 11.16 -0.23 12.28
C ASP A 127 10.53 -1.58 11.87
N PHE A 128 10.72 -2.59 12.72
CA PHE A 128 10.11 -3.89 12.49
C PHE A 128 8.59 -3.77 12.50
N VAL A 129 7.96 -4.07 11.36
CA VAL A 129 6.49 -4.15 11.24
C VAL A 129 6.05 -5.60 11.43
N ARG A 130 5.08 -5.82 12.32
CA ARG A 130 4.42 -7.11 12.51
C ARG A 130 3.10 -7.16 11.73
N PRO A 131 2.63 -8.35 11.34
CA PRO A 131 1.30 -8.49 10.74
C PRO A 131 0.23 -7.85 11.64
N GLY A 132 -0.57 -6.94 11.07
CA GLY A 132 -1.64 -6.22 11.79
C GLY A 132 -1.23 -4.92 12.49
N ASP A 133 0.06 -4.54 12.48
CA ASP A 133 0.51 -3.22 12.94
C ASP A 133 0.07 -2.11 11.99
N MET A 134 -0.08 -2.44 10.70
CA MET A 134 -0.67 -1.57 9.71
C MET A 134 -2.20 -1.65 9.78
N LYS A 135 -2.85 -0.49 9.80
CA LYS A 135 -4.29 -0.37 9.65
C LYS A 135 -4.64 0.45 8.41
N ILE A 136 -5.47 -0.11 7.55
CA ILE A 136 -6.03 0.59 6.40
C ILE A 136 -7.22 1.38 6.95
N THR A 137 -7.01 2.68 7.18
CA THR A 137 -8.12 3.58 7.47
C THR A 137 -8.74 4.00 6.14
N GLU A 138 -10.04 3.76 5.96
CA GLU A 138 -10.79 4.34 4.84
C GLU A 138 -10.72 5.87 4.95
N SER A 139 -9.84 6.49 4.18
CA SER A 139 -10.00 7.89 3.82
C SER A 139 -10.94 7.92 2.61
N SER A 140 -12.24 8.05 2.85
CA SER A 140 -13.17 8.41 1.79
C SER A 140 -12.63 9.65 1.07
N PRO A 141 -12.47 9.64 -0.26
CA PRO A 141 -12.40 10.88 -0.99
C PRO A 141 -13.79 11.52 -0.89
N GLU A 142 -13.96 12.51 -0.01
CA GLU A 142 -15.05 13.45 -0.16
C GLU A 142 -14.88 14.06 -1.56
N ALA A 143 -15.84 13.75 -2.43
CA ALA A 143 -15.97 14.39 -3.72
C ALA A 143 -16.08 15.90 -3.47
N ASP A 144 -15.03 16.64 -3.83
CA ASP A 144 -15.02 18.08 -3.90
C ASP A 144 -15.87 18.52 -5.11
N ASP A 145 -17.18 18.29 -4.99
CA ASP A 145 -18.23 18.78 -5.89
C ASP A 145 -19.01 19.87 -5.15
N ALA A 146 -18.31 20.94 -4.80
CA ALA A 146 -18.94 22.22 -4.52
C ALA A 146 -18.65 23.15 -5.70
N ASP A 147 -19.47 23.05 -6.76
CA ASP A 147 -19.59 24.09 -7.78
C ASP A 147 -20.37 25.28 -7.17
N PRO A 148 -19.74 26.44 -6.89
CA PRO A 148 -20.41 27.61 -6.38
C PRO A 148 -20.68 28.58 -7.53
N ALA A 149 -21.43 28.16 -8.55
CA ALA A 149 -21.82 29.05 -9.64
C ALA A 149 -23.21 28.74 -10.22
N SER A 150 -24.25 28.91 -9.41
CA SER A 150 -25.58 29.27 -9.95
C SER A 150 -26.41 30.01 -8.91
N SER A 151 -26.18 31.32 -8.83
CA SER A 151 -27.15 32.31 -8.36
C SER A 151 -26.73 33.69 -8.85
N VAL A 152 -27.03 34.01 -10.11
CA VAL A 152 -27.39 35.37 -10.58
C VAL A 152 -28.45 35.23 -11.66
#